data_AF-A0A091M6N4-F1
#
_entry.id   AF-A0A091M6N4-F1
#
_cell.length_a   1.000
_cell.length_b   1.000
_cell.length_c   1.000
_cell.angle_alpha   90.00
_cell.angle_beta   90.00
_cell.angle_gamma   90.00
#
_symmetry.space_group_name_H-M   'P 1'
#
loop_
_entity.id
_entity.type
_entity.pdbx_description
1 polymer ?
#
loop_
_entity_poly.entity_id
_entity_poly.type
_entity_poly.pdbx_seq_one_letter_code
_entity_poly.pdbx_strand_id
1 'polypeptide(L)'
;SDRRNWNAAKDLQRYRRHYPDLTESEDKEEEEMWNLSFYKNEICFLPQGLHIENLLESWWDNYEVLEENHSYIQWLFPLREHGMNWRAKPLTCQEIQAFKKSKEVMQRFVRAYQLMLRFYGIVLLNEETGELKRAENWAERFQNLNRFSHNNLRITRILKCLGEMGYEHYQVHLVKFFLTETLVEETLPNVRRSALDYFLFTIRSKQKRRELVHYAWQHFRPQDSFVWGPHNKLLKYRPLSAESRLHQNTEDKQEAPGKKCDDSVEKDWNQSLEEEQKAGDAADLQPKLNDEDVKEKISESVLKGGDGEEEKEASFTQQEEEDLNGEAEEVQGITENDCTKESKKRKLDANMGDTKKSGPLKSPTDIENISRNLGECAI
;
A
#
# COMPACT_ATOMS: atom_id res chain seq x y z
N SER A 1 15.97 21.05 -12.84
CA SER A 1 15.30 20.08 -11.95
C SER A 1 15.00 18.73 -12.64
N ASP A 2 15.33 18.56 -13.92
CA ASP A 2 14.34 18.05 -14.87
C ASP A 2 14.63 16.61 -15.29
N ARG A 3 15.91 16.22 -15.25
CA ARG A 3 16.37 14.83 -15.37
C ARG A 3 15.76 13.91 -14.30
N ARG A 4 15.46 14.42 -13.09
CA ARG A 4 14.78 13.65 -12.03
C ARG A 4 13.33 13.35 -12.43
N ASN A 5 12.61 14.38 -12.87
CA ASN A 5 11.20 14.27 -13.27
C ASN A 5 11.05 13.39 -14.53
N TRP A 6 11.99 13.46 -15.47
CA TRP A 6 12.01 12.57 -16.64
C TRP A 6 12.24 11.10 -16.27
N ASN A 7 13.21 10.83 -15.38
CA ASN A 7 13.44 9.47 -14.87
C ASN A 7 12.21 8.92 -14.12
N ALA A 8 11.57 9.73 -13.27
CA ALA A 8 10.36 9.35 -12.55
C ALA A 8 9.18 9.04 -13.50
N ALA A 9 8.96 9.88 -14.51
CA ALA A 9 7.93 9.67 -15.52
C ALA A 9 8.17 8.37 -16.32
N LYS A 10 9.42 8.08 -16.70
CA LYS A 10 9.81 6.85 -17.40
C LYS A 10 9.58 5.61 -16.54
N ASP A 11 10.06 5.61 -15.29
CA ASP A 11 9.88 4.50 -14.34
C ASP A 11 8.39 4.17 -14.14
N LEU A 12 7.59 5.19 -13.84
CA LEU A 12 6.19 4.97 -13.53
C LEU A 12 5.36 4.64 -14.77
N GLN A 13 5.74 5.10 -15.95
CA GLN A 13 5.16 4.61 -17.21
C GLN A 13 5.50 3.13 -17.46
N ARG A 14 6.73 2.71 -17.21
CA ARG A 14 7.18 1.30 -17.33
C ARG A 14 6.36 0.40 -16.39
N TYR A 15 6.24 0.78 -15.12
CA TYR A 15 5.42 0.08 -14.13
C TYR A 15 3.93 -0.01 -14.52
N ARG A 16 3.32 1.11 -14.95
CA ARG A 16 1.90 1.12 -15.38
C ARG A 16 1.63 0.33 -16.66
N ARG A 17 2.67 -0.03 -17.41
CA ARG A 17 2.61 -0.89 -18.61
C ARG A 17 3.02 -2.33 -18.31
N HIS A 18 3.01 -2.73 -17.04
CA HIS A 18 3.40 -4.07 -16.59
C HIS A 18 4.79 -4.50 -17.05
N TYR A 19 5.75 -3.56 -17.07
CA TYR A 19 7.16 -3.82 -17.37
C TYR A 19 7.38 -4.57 -18.70
N PRO A 20 7.08 -3.93 -19.84
CA PRO A 20 7.14 -4.58 -21.17
C PRO A 20 8.56 -5.00 -21.60
N ASP A 21 9.58 -4.57 -20.86
CA ASP A 21 10.99 -4.89 -21.02
C ASP A 21 11.50 -5.97 -20.03
N LEU A 22 10.67 -6.45 -19.11
CA LEU A 22 10.99 -7.62 -18.28
C LEU A 22 10.50 -8.88 -18.97
N THR A 23 11.44 -9.66 -19.51
CA THR A 23 11.23 -11.06 -19.87
C THR A 23 11.34 -11.89 -18.59
N GLU A 24 10.27 -12.57 -18.21
CA GLU A 24 10.30 -13.61 -17.16
C GLU A 24 10.73 -14.94 -17.81
N SER A 25 11.39 -15.82 -17.06
CA SER A 25 11.88 -17.10 -17.60
C SER A 25 10.70 -17.96 -18.06
N GLU A 26 10.78 -18.55 -19.26
CA GLU A 26 9.82 -19.59 -19.66
C GLU A 26 10.14 -20.97 -19.05
N ASP A 27 11.33 -21.08 -18.43
CA ASP A 27 11.82 -22.26 -17.72
C ASP A 27 11.06 -22.45 -16.39
N LYS A 28 9.92 -23.14 -16.47
CA LYS A 28 8.99 -23.44 -15.35
C LYS A 28 9.57 -24.38 -14.28
N GLU A 29 10.84 -24.77 -14.39
CA GLU A 29 11.51 -25.65 -13.44
C GLU A 29 11.96 -24.81 -12.23
N GLU A 30 11.06 -24.75 -11.24
CA GLU A 30 11.34 -24.26 -9.88
C GLU A 30 11.93 -22.84 -9.80
N GLU A 31 11.26 -21.84 -10.40
CA GLU A 31 11.34 -20.48 -9.87
C GLU A 31 10.83 -20.48 -8.41
N GLU A 32 11.77 -20.60 -7.47
CA GLU A 32 11.52 -20.54 -6.03
C GLU A 32 10.68 -19.29 -5.72
N MET A 33 9.50 -19.47 -5.13
CA MET A 33 8.58 -18.37 -4.84
C MET A 33 8.94 -17.70 -3.50
N TRP A 34 10.15 -17.13 -3.40
CA TRP A 34 10.69 -16.56 -2.15
C TRP A 34 9.74 -15.55 -1.50
N ASN A 35 9.07 -14.69 -2.29
CA ASN A 35 8.13 -13.73 -1.74
C ASN A 35 6.88 -14.44 -1.22
N LEU A 36 6.39 -15.48 -1.92
CA LEU A 36 5.24 -16.27 -1.45
C LEU A 36 5.57 -17.03 -0.16
N SER A 37 6.73 -17.67 -0.07
CA SER A 37 7.15 -18.40 1.13
C SER A 37 7.32 -17.47 2.34
N PHE A 38 7.86 -16.26 2.14
CA PHE A 38 7.86 -15.25 3.19
C PHE A 38 6.43 -14.90 3.65
N TYR A 39 5.50 -14.69 2.72
CA TYR A 39 4.10 -14.39 3.01
C TYR A 39 3.28 -15.55 3.58
N LYS A 40 3.67 -16.80 3.32
CA LYS A 40 3.14 -17.98 3.99
C LYS A 40 3.76 -18.22 5.38
N ASN A 41 4.65 -17.32 5.83
CA ASN A 41 5.38 -17.45 7.09
C ASN A 41 6.36 -18.64 7.11
N GLU A 42 6.75 -19.19 5.95
CA GLU A 42 7.66 -20.34 5.81
C GLU A 42 9.13 -19.93 6.01
N ILE A 43 9.50 -18.70 5.64
CA ILE A 43 10.87 -18.16 5.77
C ILE A 43 10.89 -16.77 6.43
N CYS A 44 12.01 -16.42 7.07
CA CYS A 44 12.30 -15.04 7.48
C CYS A 44 12.61 -14.15 6.28
N PHE A 45 12.35 -12.84 6.41
CA PHE A 45 13.02 -11.87 5.54
C PHE A 45 14.54 -11.87 5.80
N LEU A 46 15.33 -11.49 4.79
CA LEU A 46 16.80 -11.43 4.88
C LEU A 46 17.33 -10.04 4.54
N PRO A 47 18.51 -9.61 5.06
CA PRO A 47 19.35 -10.27 6.06
C PRO A 47 18.76 -10.27 7.49
N GLN A 48 19.11 -11.29 8.29
CA GLN A 48 18.83 -11.44 9.73
C GLN A 48 17.42 -10.97 10.19
N GLY A 49 16.38 -11.34 9.45
CA GLY A 49 15.02 -10.90 9.70
C GLY A 49 14.14 -11.87 10.48
N LEU A 50 12.87 -11.50 10.53
CA LEU A 50 11.78 -12.24 11.17
C LEU A 50 10.88 -12.91 10.14
N HIS A 51 10.15 -13.94 10.57
CA HIS A 51 8.95 -14.42 9.89
C HIS A 51 7.89 -13.31 9.86
N ILE A 52 7.02 -13.30 8.84
CA ILE A 52 6.07 -12.20 8.61
C ILE A 52 5.09 -11.97 9.77
N GLU A 53 4.59 -13.02 10.43
CA GLU A 53 3.69 -12.88 11.59
C GLU A 53 4.40 -12.19 12.75
N ASN A 54 5.59 -12.66 13.12
CA ASN A 54 6.39 -12.07 14.19
C ASN A 54 6.74 -10.60 13.89
N LEU A 55 6.98 -10.24 12.62
CA LEU A 55 7.17 -8.85 12.19
C LEU A 55 5.89 -8.04 12.43
N LEU A 56 4.76 -8.49 11.88
CA LEU A 56 3.47 -7.79 11.93
C LEU A 56 2.95 -7.61 13.36
N GLU A 57 3.28 -8.53 14.27
CA GLU A 57 2.94 -8.47 15.70
C GLU A 57 3.95 -7.60 16.47
N SER A 58 5.23 -7.98 16.51
CA SER A 58 6.21 -7.33 17.39
C SER A 58 6.57 -5.90 16.98
N TRP A 59 6.37 -5.52 15.71
CA TRP A 59 6.67 -4.18 15.22
C TRP A 59 5.44 -3.28 15.07
N TRP A 60 4.24 -3.74 15.46
CA TRP A 60 2.96 -3.04 15.25
C TRP A 60 2.95 -1.57 15.67
N ASP A 61 3.58 -1.29 16.82
CA ASP A 61 3.80 0.05 17.36
C ASP A 61 5.28 0.38 17.62
N ASN A 62 6.21 -0.45 17.12
CA ASN A 62 7.66 -0.19 17.20
C ASN A 62 8.14 0.63 16.00
N TYR A 63 7.85 1.92 16.02
CA TYR A 63 8.19 2.83 14.93
C TYR A 63 9.69 3.13 14.82
N GLU A 64 10.48 2.91 15.88
CA GLU A 64 11.93 3.11 15.85
C GLU A 64 12.58 2.05 14.95
N VAL A 65 12.28 0.77 15.19
CA VAL A 65 12.77 -0.34 14.34
C VAL A 65 12.29 -0.20 12.88
N LEU A 66 11.07 0.26 12.65
CA LEU A 66 10.55 0.51 11.30
C LEU A 66 11.25 1.67 10.57
N GLU A 67 11.74 2.68 11.30
CA GLU A 67 12.55 3.77 10.74
C GLU A 67 13.96 3.25 10.39
N GLU A 68 14.67 2.72 11.39
CA GLU A 68 16.09 2.35 11.32
C GLU A 68 16.36 1.13 10.43
N ASN A 69 15.51 0.10 10.47
CA ASN A 69 15.70 -1.09 9.65
C ASN A 69 15.22 -0.84 8.21
N HIS A 70 16.12 -0.93 7.23
CA HIS A 70 15.76 -0.74 5.82
C HIS A 70 15.55 -2.06 5.05
N SER A 71 15.86 -3.23 5.64
CA SER A 71 15.86 -4.51 4.93
C SER A 71 14.47 -5.08 4.67
N TYR A 72 13.55 -4.92 5.63
CA TYR A 72 12.21 -5.52 5.62
C TYR A 72 11.31 -5.03 4.49
N ILE A 73 11.43 -3.74 4.11
CA ILE A 73 10.45 -3.08 3.23
C ILE A 73 10.37 -3.71 1.84
N GLN A 74 11.45 -4.37 1.40
CA GLN A 74 11.48 -5.05 0.12
C GLN A 74 10.75 -6.39 0.12
N TRP A 75 10.64 -7.02 1.29
CA TRP A 75 9.93 -8.29 1.49
C TRP A 75 8.45 -8.05 1.81
N LEU A 76 8.11 -7.01 2.58
CA LEU A 76 6.71 -6.59 2.79
C LEU A 76 6.05 -5.93 1.56
N PHE A 77 6.84 -5.40 0.62
CA PHE A 77 6.31 -4.79 -0.59
C PHE A 77 7.22 -5.13 -1.78
N PRO A 78 7.22 -6.40 -2.22
CA PRO A 78 8.05 -6.84 -3.33
C PRO A 78 7.57 -6.21 -4.64
N LEU A 79 8.49 -6.01 -5.58
CA LEU A 79 8.22 -5.43 -6.89
C LEU A 79 8.91 -6.27 -7.95
N ARG A 80 8.43 -6.22 -9.19
CA ARG A 80 9.09 -6.84 -10.35
C ARG A 80 10.45 -6.19 -10.69
N GLU A 81 10.88 -5.20 -9.90
CA GLU A 81 12.14 -4.48 -10.00
C GLU A 81 13.08 -4.89 -8.88
N HIS A 82 14.38 -4.96 -9.19
CA HIS A 82 15.44 -5.05 -8.18
C HIS A 82 15.45 -3.80 -7.28
N GLY A 83 15.67 -4.00 -5.99
CA GLY A 83 15.91 -2.93 -5.01
C GLY A 83 17.32 -2.96 -4.45
N MET A 84 17.54 -2.26 -3.34
CA MET A 84 18.85 -2.16 -2.66
C MET A 84 19.19 -3.41 -1.83
N ASN A 85 18.17 -4.09 -1.28
CA ASN A 85 18.33 -5.39 -0.63
C ASN A 85 18.37 -6.50 -1.69
N TRP A 86 19.58 -6.93 -2.06
CA TRP A 86 19.83 -8.00 -3.04
C TRP A 86 19.32 -9.39 -2.63
N ARG A 87 18.99 -9.60 -1.34
CA ARG A 87 18.41 -10.87 -0.88
C ARG A 87 16.90 -10.95 -1.15
N ALA A 88 16.21 -9.81 -1.22
CA ALA A 88 14.81 -9.76 -1.62
C ALA A 88 14.70 -9.94 -3.15
N LYS A 89 14.14 -11.07 -3.58
CA LYS A 89 13.99 -11.40 -5.00
C LYS A 89 12.95 -10.50 -5.69
N PRO A 90 13.14 -10.13 -6.96
CA PRO A 90 12.08 -9.49 -7.74
C PRO A 90 10.81 -10.35 -7.74
N LEU A 91 9.66 -9.70 -7.64
CA LEU A 91 8.35 -10.33 -7.71
C LEU A 91 8.09 -10.86 -9.12
N THR A 92 7.61 -12.10 -9.27
CA THR A 92 7.26 -12.66 -10.59
C THR A 92 5.75 -12.60 -10.87
N CYS A 93 5.31 -12.71 -12.13
CA CYS A 93 3.87 -12.79 -12.42
C CYS A 93 3.24 -14.06 -11.85
N GLN A 94 4.00 -15.16 -11.72
CA GLN A 94 3.54 -16.39 -11.08
C GLN A 94 3.29 -16.18 -9.58
N GLU A 95 4.20 -15.49 -8.88
CA GLU A 95 4.00 -15.10 -7.48
C GLU A 95 2.77 -14.20 -7.33
N ILE A 96 2.59 -13.17 -8.16
CA ILE A 96 1.40 -12.29 -8.11
C ILE A 96 0.10 -13.09 -8.24
N GLN A 97 0.07 -14.10 -9.12
CA GLN A 97 -1.09 -14.98 -9.25
C GLN A 97 -1.29 -15.89 -8.03
N ALA A 98 -0.21 -16.40 -7.44
CA ALA A 98 -0.28 -17.24 -6.24
C ALA A 98 -0.75 -16.45 -5.00
N PHE A 99 -0.25 -15.23 -4.80
CA PHE A 99 -0.71 -14.30 -3.76
C PHE A 99 -2.22 -14.11 -3.85
N LYS A 100 -2.72 -13.67 -5.02
CA LYS A 100 -4.15 -13.38 -5.24
C LYS A 100 -5.08 -14.58 -5.07
N LYS A 101 -4.57 -15.81 -5.19
CA LYS A 101 -5.32 -17.05 -4.94
C LYS A 101 -5.38 -17.43 -3.47
N SER A 102 -4.50 -16.90 -2.61
CA SER A 102 -4.45 -17.20 -1.18
C SER A 102 -5.02 -16.05 -0.34
N LYS A 103 -6.20 -16.26 0.24
CA LYS A 103 -6.85 -15.30 1.15
C LYS A 103 -5.96 -14.93 2.32
N GLU A 104 -5.27 -15.91 2.91
CA GLU A 104 -4.38 -15.75 4.06
C GLU A 104 -3.17 -14.85 3.75
N VAL A 105 -2.53 -15.07 2.59
CA VAL A 105 -1.43 -14.24 2.10
C VAL A 105 -1.89 -12.80 1.88
N MET A 106 -3.08 -12.62 1.28
CA MET A 106 -3.65 -11.29 1.03
C MET A 106 -4.07 -10.58 2.33
N GLN A 107 -4.53 -11.31 3.35
CA GLN A 107 -4.78 -10.77 4.69
C GLN A 107 -3.49 -10.26 5.36
N ARG A 108 -2.38 -11.01 5.25
CA ARG A 108 -1.05 -10.52 5.70
C ARG A 108 -0.57 -9.31 4.91
N PHE A 109 -0.86 -9.25 3.61
CA PHE A 109 -0.55 -8.08 2.79
C PHE A 109 -1.31 -6.82 3.24
N VAL A 110 -2.59 -6.94 3.58
CA VAL A 110 -3.37 -5.83 4.16
C VAL A 110 -2.86 -5.45 5.56
N ARG A 111 -2.51 -6.42 6.43
CA ARG A 111 -1.88 -6.13 7.73
C ARG A 111 -0.53 -5.41 7.58
N ALA A 112 0.30 -5.81 6.62
CA ALA A 112 1.55 -5.11 6.30
C ALA A 112 1.32 -3.67 5.82
N TYR A 113 0.25 -3.45 5.03
CA TYR A 113 -0.16 -2.11 4.62
C TYR A 113 -0.64 -1.27 5.81
N GLN A 114 -1.46 -1.82 6.71
CA GLN A 114 -1.91 -1.16 7.93
C GLN A 114 -0.74 -0.78 8.85
N LEU A 115 0.22 -1.68 9.05
CA LEU A 115 1.48 -1.43 9.79
C LEU A 115 2.20 -0.18 9.25
N MET A 116 2.42 -0.13 7.93
CA MET A 116 3.10 1.00 7.31
C MET A 116 2.28 2.29 7.35
N LEU A 117 0.94 2.22 7.23
CA LEU A 117 0.08 3.39 7.42
C LEU A 117 0.22 3.96 8.84
N ARG A 118 0.16 3.12 9.88
CA ARG A 118 0.32 3.54 11.29
C ARG A 118 1.66 4.24 11.51
N PHE A 119 2.73 3.63 11.01
CA PHE A 119 4.08 4.20 11.02
C PHE A 119 4.17 5.58 10.33
N TYR A 120 3.33 5.85 9.33
CA TYR A 120 3.18 7.14 8.65
C TYR A 120 2.19 8.12 9.31
N GLY A 121 1.53 7.75 10.42
CA GLY A 121 0.52 8.58 11.07
C GLY A 121 -0.86 8.53 10.39
N ILE A 122 -1.17 7.42 9.74
CA ILE A 122 -2.39 7.20 8.95
C ILE A 122 -3.06 5.92 9.46
N VAL A 123 -4.40 5.85 9.44
CA VAL A 123 -5.13 4.60 9.67
C VAL A 123 -6.09 4.30 8.52
N LEU A 124 -6.19 3.02 8.18
CA LEU A 124 -7.18 2.46 7.27
C LEU A 124 -8.52 2.36 7.99
N LEU A 125 -9.53 3.10 7.52
CA LEU A 125 -10.88 3.10 8.09
C LEU A 125 -11.75 1.97 7.57
N ASN A 126 -11.54 1.56 6.32
CA ASN A 126 -12.37 0.60 5.64
C ASN A 126 -11.51 -0.19 4.63
N GLU A 127 -11.42 -1.51 4.82
CA GLU A 127 -10.62 -2.41 3.98
C GLU A 127 -11.26 -2.73 2.62
N GLU A 128 -12.56 -2.46 2.43
CA GLU A 128 -13.24 -2.66 1.15
C GLU A 128 -13.04 -1.45 0.22
N THR A 129 -13.04 -0.23 0.78
CA THR A 129 -12.90 1.01 0.00
C THR A 129 -11.46 1.51 -0.07
N GLY A 130 -10.64 1.22 0.93
CA GLY A 130 -9.30 1.81 1.09
C GLY A 130 -9.30 3.18 1.77
N GLU A 131 -10.41 3.61 2.38
CA GLU A 131 -10.53 4.94 2.99
C GLU A 131 -9.56 5.15 4.16
N LEU A 132 -8.96 6.35 4.24
CA LEU A 132 -7.90 6.68 5.20
C LEU A 132 -8.24 7.94 6.00
N LYS A 133 -7.77 8.00 7.26
CA LYS A 133 -7.69 9.25 8.04
C LYS A 133 -6.33 9.38 8.73
N ARG A 134 -6.03 10.57 9.27
CA ARG A 134 -4.94 10.78 10.23
C ARG A 134 -5.11 9.85 11.44
N ALA A 135 -4.02 9.22 11.89
CA ALA A 135 -3.95 8.52 13.17
C ALA A 135 -3.98 9.53 14.34
N GLU A 136 -4.13 9.07 15.58
CA GLU A 136 -4.12 9.96 16.76
C GLU A 136 -2.76 10.63 16.95
N ASN A 137 -1.67 9.88 16.75
CA ASN A 137 -0.28 10.35 16.82
C ASN A 137 0.24 11.01 15.52
N TRP A 138 -0.64 11.38 14.59
CA TRP A 138 -0.25 11.84 13.24
C TRP A 138 0.82 12.94 13.23
N ALA A 139 0.78 13.88 14.19
CA ALA A 139 1.67 15.03 14.22
C ALA A 139 3.15 14.61 14.39
N GLU A 140 3.44 13.67 15.28
CA GLU A 140 4.77 13.09 15.49
C GLU A 140 5.23 12.33 14.25
N ARG A 141 4.36 11.48 13.70
CA ARG A 141 4.66 10.67 12.50
C ARG A 141 4.88 11.51 11.26
N PHE A 142 4.18 12.64 11.12
CA PHE A 142 4.38 13.60 10.03
C PHE A 142 5.67 14.41 10.19
N GLN A 143 6.11 14.71 11.43
CA GLN A 143 7.44 15.27 11.67
C GLN A 143 8.54 14.27 11.24
N ASN A 144 8.39 12.98 11.56
CA ASN A 144 9.26 11.92 11.06
C ASN A 144 9.29 11.88 9.51
N LEU A 145 8.13 11.85 8.85
CA LEU A 145 8.04 11.85 7.38
C LEU A 145 8.72 13.08 6.74
N ASN A 146 8.57 14.26 7.35
CA ASN A 146 9.23 15.47 6.88
C ASN A 146 10.75 15.43 7.11
N ARG A 147 11.23 14.78 8.18
CA ARG A 147 12.65 14.65 8.49
C ARG A 147 13.35 13.61 7.61
N PHE A 148 12.72 12.48 7.36
CA PHE A 148 13.36 11.31 6.74
C PHE A 148 12.86 11.03 5.32
N SER A 149 13.43 11.78 4.37
CA SER A 149 13.02 11.74 2.95
C SER A 149 13.09 10.36 2.27
N HIS A 150 13.80 9.37 2.82
CA HIS A 150 13.85 8.01 2.28
C HIS A 150 12.49 7.29 2.41
N ASN A 151 11.64 7.68 3.37
CA ASN A 151 10.27 7.17 3.50
C ASN A 151 9.43 7.44 2.24
N ASN A 152 9.75 8.46 1.43
CA ASN A 152 9.12 8.67 0.13
C ASN A 152 9.38 7.50 -0.86
N LEU A 153 10.56 6.88 -0.81
CA LEU A 153 10.88 5.71 -1.63
C LEU A 153 10.13 4.47 -1.12
N ARG A 154 10.02 4.31 0.21
CA ARG A 154 9.18 3.27 0.83
C ARG A 154 7.71 3.41 0.40
N ILE A 155 7.13 4.62 0.50
CA ILE A 155 5.75 4.92 0.04
C ILE A 155 5.58 4.62 -1.46
N THR A 156 6.54 5.01 -2.30
CA THR A 156 6.49 4.73 -3.75
C THR A 156 6.49 3.22 -4.02
N ARG A 157 7.29 2.45 -3.28
CA ARG A 157 7.30 0.98 -3.36
C ARG A 157 5.97 0.37 -2.91
N ILE A 158 5.42 0.80 -1.77
CA ILE A 158 4.09 0.37 -1.29
C ILE A 158 3.03 0.64 -2.36
N LEU A 159 3.00 1.86 -2.91
CA LEU A 159 2.06 2.25 -3.96
C LEU A 159 2.19 1.41 -5.23
N LYS A 160 3.41 1.07 -5.69
CA LYS A 160 3.62 0.18 -6.84
C LYS A 160 3.15 -1.25 -6.51
N CYS A 161 3.45 -1.75 -5.32
CA CYS A 161 3.05 -3.09 -4.87
C CYS A 161 1.53 -3.24 -4.72
N LEU A 162 0.83 -2.23 -4.19
CA LEU A 162 -0.65 -2.19 -4.11
C LEU A 162 -1.29 -2.44 -5.48
N GLY A 163 -0.78 -1.81 -6.54
CA GLY A 163 -1.29 -2.00 -7.89
C GLY A 163 -0.94 -3.37 -8.49
N GLU A 164 0.22 -3.97 -8.14
CA GLU A 164 0.49 -5.38 -8.51
C GLU A 164 -0.49 -6.33 -7.83
N MET A 165 -0.77 -6.13 -6.54
CA MET A 165 -1.67 -6.99 -5.76
C MET A 165 -3.16 -6.74 -6.04
N GLY A 166 -3.52 -5.74 -6.87
CA GLY A 166 -4.90 -5.46 -7.29
C GLY A 166 -5.64 -4.41 -6.44
N TYR A 167 -4.98 -3.85 -5.43
CA TYR A 167 -5.50 -2.76 -4.59
C TYR A 167 -5.30 -1.38 -5.25
N GLU A 168 -5.71 -1.23 -6.51
CA GLU A 168 -5.63 0.06 -7.23
C GLU A 168 -6.47 1.15 -6.54
N HIS A 169 -7.57 0.78 -5.88
CA HIS A 169 -8.41 1.69 -5.11
C HIS A 169 -7.68 2.25 -3.88
N TYR A 170 -6.89 1.43 -3.16
CA TYR A 170 -6.01 1.91 -2.08
C TYR A 170 -4.98 2.91 -2.59
N GLN A 171 -4.42 2.71 -3.80
CA GLN A 171 -3.50 3.70 -4.39
C GLN A 171 -4.17 5.07 -4.49
N VAL A 172 -5.43 5.14 -4.94
CA VAL A 172 -6.16 6.40 -5.10
C VAL A 172 -6.36 7.10 -3.77
N HIS A 173 -6.77 6.37 -2.72
CA HIS A 173 -6.97 6.94 -1.39
C HIS A 173 -5.65 7.43 -0.77
N LEU A 174 -4.57 6.64 -0.83
CA LEU A 174 -3.27 7.03 -0.26
C LEU A 174 -2.64 8.23 -0.99
N VAL A 175 -2.70 8.24 -2.33
CA VAL A 175 -2.22 9.37 -3.12
C VAL A 175 -3.05 10.62 -2.84
N LYS A 176 -4.39 10.51 -2.79
CA LYS A 176 -5.26 11.64 -2.46
C LYS A 176 -4.96 12.19 -1.07
N PHE A 177 -4.78 11.32 -0.08
CA PHE A 177 -4.38 11.70 1.29
C PHE A 177 -3.10 12.55 1.27
N PHE A 178 -2.02 12.06 0.65
CA PHE A 178 -0.78 12.84 0.55
C PHE A 178 -0.94 14.13 -0.27
N LEU A 179 -1.79 14.18 -1.30
CA LEU A 179 -2.07 15.44 -2.01
C LEU A 179 -2.79 16.46 -1.12
N THR A 180 -3.76 16.03 -0.30
CA THR A 180 -4.42 16.90 0.70
C THR A 180 -3.39 17.44 1.69
N GLU A 181 -2.60 16.57 2.31
CA GLU A 181 -1.61 16.94 3.33
C GLU A 181 -0.46 17.83 2.81
N THR A 182 -0.19 17.78 1.49
CA THR A 182 0.93 18.52 0.88
C THR A 182 0.53 19.78 0.11
N LEU A 183 -0.76 19.92 -0.27
CA LEU A 183 -1.27 21.03 -1.08
C LEU A 183 -2.40 21.84 -0.43
N VAL A 184 -3.10 21.28 0.56
CA VAL A 184 -4.25 21.92 1.23
C VAL A 184 -3.93 22.24 2.68
N GLU A 185 -3.48 21.23 3.42
CA GLU A 185 -3.17 21.33 4.85
C GLU A 185 -1.73 21.81 5.10
N GLU A 186 -0.86 21.64 4.09
CA GLU A 186 0.57 21.98 4.08
C GLU A 186 1.39 21.42 5.27
N THR A 187 0.93 20.32 5.87
CA THR A 187 1.56 19.61 7.00
C THR A 187 2.79 18.79 6.59
N LEU A 188 2.87 18.39 5.32
CA LEU A 188 3.92 17.52 4.77
C LEU A 188 4.77 18.20 3.66
N PRO A 189 5.34 19.41 3.86
CA PRO A 189 6.02 20.15 2.80
C PRO A 189 7.17 19.39 2.13
N ASN A 190 7.90 18.54 2.87
CA ASN A 190 9.02 17.76 2.33
C ASN A 190 8.56 16.51 1.55
N VAL A 191 7.29 16.11 1.67
CA VAL A 191 6.67 15.03 0.88
C VAL A 191 6.07 15.58 -0.42
N ARG A 192 5.68 16.87 -0.48
CA ARG A 192 4.98 17.52 -1.62
C ARG A 192 5.59 17.20 -2.98
N ARG A 193 6.93 17.25 -3.10
CA ARG A 193 7.61 16.92 -4.35
C ARG A 193 7.40 15.46 -4.74
N SER A 194 7.53 14.53 -3.80
CA SER A 194 7.34 13.09 -4.05
C SER A 194 5.88 12.77 -4.37
N ALA A 195 4.93 13.44 -3.73
CA ALA A 195 3.50 13.31 -4.02
C ALA A 195 3.17 13.66 -5.48
N LEU A 196 3.73 14.75 -5.99
CA LEU A 196 3.51 15.24 -7.36
C LEU A 196 4.35 14.52 -8.42
N ASP A 197 5.66 14.34 -8.18
CA ASP A 197 6.58 13.73 -9.16
C ASP A 197 6.45 12.20 -9.25
N TYR A 198 6.02 11.54 -8.16
CA TYR A 198 6.00 10.07 -8.07
C TYR A 198 4.62 9.51 -7.69
N PHE A 199 4.08 9.82 -6.50
CA PHE A 199 2.92 9.10 -5.95
C PHE A 199 1.69 9.24 -6.87
N LEU A 200 1.43 10.44 -7.40
CA LEU A 200 0.37 10.69 -8.37
C LEU A 200 0.43 9.79 -9.61
N PHE A 201 1.63 9.38 -10.03
CA PHE A 201 1.86 8.59 -11.23
C PHE A 201 1.97 7.08 -10.98
N THR A 202 1.89 6.61 -9.74
CA THR A 202 1.72 5.17 -9.44
C THR A 202 0.30 4.67 -9.69
N ILE A 203 -0.70 5.55 -9.78
CA ILE A 203 -2.10 5.14 -10.01
C ILE A 203 -2.20 4.49 -11.40
N ARG A 204 -2.55 3.20 -11.44
CA ARG A 204 -2.70 2.42 -12.67
C ARG A 204 -3.89 2.93 -13.51
N SER A 205 -5.10 2.90 -12.95
CA SER A 205 -6.31 3.48 -13.55
C SER A 205 -6.09 4.88 -14.14
N LYS A 206 -6.11 4.95 -15.48
CA LYS A 206 -5.92 6.19 -16.27
C LYS A 206 -6.99 7.24 -15.97
N GLN A 207 -8.21 6.82 -15.61
CA GLN A 207 -9.28 7.73 -15.19
C GLN A 207 -8.96 8.34 -13.81
N LYS A 208 -8.73 7.51 -12.79
CA LYS A 208 -8.46 7.99 -11.42
C LYS A 208 -7.20 8.83 -11.33
N ARG A 209 -6.18 8.52 -12.13
CA ARG A 209 -4.98 9.36 -12.26
C ARG A 209 -5.31 10.76 -12.79
N ARG A 210 -6.23 10.91 -13.76
CA ARG A 210 -6.67 12.24 -14.25
C ARG A 210 -7.46 13.02 -13.21
N GLU A 211 -8.36 12.34 -12.49
CA GLU A 211 -9.12 12.94 -11.39
C GLU A 211 -8.16 13.54 -10.34
N LEU A 212 -7.10 12.81 -9.95
CA LEU A 212 -6.12 13.32 -8.99
C LEU A 212 -5.11 14.34 -9.58
N VAL A 213 -4.78 14.28 -10.87
CA VAL A 213 -4.00 15.35 -11.54
C VAL A 213 -4.78 16.66 -11.52
N HIS A 214 -6.09 16.61 -11.78
CA HIS A 214 -6.94 17.80 -11.70
C HIS A 214 -7.08 18.30 -10.26
N TYR A 215 -7.31 17.42 -9.29
CA TYR A 215 -7.31 17.76 -7.86
C TYR A 215 -6.01 18.46 -7.45
N ALA A 216 -4.85 17.90 -7.81
CA ALA A 216 -3.55 18.49 -7.55
C ALA A 216 -3.44 19.90 -8.18
N TRP A 217 -3.89 20.08 -9.42
CA TRP A 217 -3.91 21.39 -10.10
C TRP A 217 -4.84 22.41 -9.43
N GLN A 218 -6.00 21.99 -8.91
CA GLN A 218 -6.95 22.87 -8.20
C GLN A 218 -6.34 23.45 -6.92
N HIS A 219 -5.52 22.66 -6.20
CA HIS A 219 -4.92 23.05 -4.92
C HIS A 219 -3.47 23.55 -5.03
N PHE A 220 -2.75 23.28 -6.13
CA PHE A 220 -1.39 23.77 -6.31
C PHE A 220 -1.33 25.31 -6.44
N ARG A 221 -0.38 25.93 -5.74
CA ARG A 221 -0.15 27.39 -5.77
C ARG A 221 1.35 27.69 -6.03
N PRO A 222 1.66 28.69 -6.89
CA PRO A 222 0.76 29.36 -7.83
C PRO A 222 0.31 28.41 -8.95
N GLN A 223 -0.95 28.51 -9.39
CA GLN A 223 -1.58 27.53 -10.28
C GLN A 223 -0.91 27.44 -11.67
N ASP A 224 -0.36 28.56 -12.17
CA ASP A 224 0.33 28.64 -13.46
C ASP A 224 1.71 27.93 -13.48
N SER A 225 2.23 27.50 -12.32
CA SER A 225 3.47 26.72 -12.22
C SER A 225 3.24 25.20 -12.16
N PHE A 226 2.00 24.74 -12.40
CA PHE A 226 1.67 23.31 -12.37
C PHE A 226 2.06 22.60 -13.69
N VAL A 227 3.16 21.83 -13.66
CA VAL A 227 3.75 21.23 -14.88
C VAL A 227 3.21 19.85 -15.27
N TRP A 228 2.31 19.25 -14.47
CA TRP A 228 1.90 17.85 -14.63
C TRP A 228 0.66 17.63 -15.52
N GLY A 229 0.18 18.69 -16.20
CA GLY A 229 -0.84 18.59 -17.25
C GLY A 229 -1.01 19.90 -18.03
N PRO A 230 -1.46 19.86 -19.30
CA PRO A 230 -1.70 21.08 -20.07
C PRO A 230 -2.82 21.94 -19.47
N HIS A 231 -2.54 23.20 -19.14
CA HIS A 231 -3.50 24.12 -18.51
C HIS A 231 -4.83 24.23 -19.27
N ASN A 232 -4.79 24.28 -20.60
CA ASN A 232 -5.98 24.32 -21.46
C ASN A 232 -6.87 23.06 -21.37
N LYS A 233 -6.31 21.91 -21.00
CA LYS A 233 -7.05 20.67 -20.73
C LYS A 233 -7.55 20.62 -19.29
N LEU A 234 -6.74 21.08 -18.33
CA LEU A 234 -7.10 21.13 -16.92
C LEU A 234 -8.29 22.07 -16.66
N LEU A 235 -8.30 23.25 -17.30
CA LEU A 235 -9.42 24.21 -17.29
C LEU A 235 -10.73 23.67 -17.87
N LYS A 236 -10.65 22.71 -18.81
CA LYS A 236 -11.82 22.10 -19.46
C LYS A 236 -12.24 20.77 -18.83
N TYR A 237 -11.42 20.21 -17.95
CA TYR A 237 -11.70 18.92 -17.33
C TYR A 237 -12.88 19.05 -16.38
N ARG A 238 -13.93 18.27 -16.63
CA ARG A 238 -15.01 18.06 -15.68
C ARG A 238 -14.89 16.65 -15.11
N PRO A 239 -14.72 16.49 -13.79
CA PRO A 239 -14.86 15.18 -13.16
C PRO A 239 -16.25 14.62 -13.46
N LEU A 240 -16.33 13.32 -13.79
CA LEU A 240 -17.59 12.60 -13.79
C LEU A 240 -18.03 12.45 -12.32
N SER A 241 -18.93 13.30 -11.84
CA SER A 241 -19.49 13.14 -10.50
C SER A 241 -20.35 11.87 -10.44
N ALA A 242 -20.44 11.26 -9.26
CA ALA A 242 -21.23 10.04 -9.07
C ALA A 242 -22.73 10.26 -9.38
N GLU A 243 -23.20 11.51 -9.27
CA GLU A 243 -24.58 11.93 -9.53
C GLU A 243 -25.01 11.67 -10.99
N SER A 244 -24.08 11.75 -11.96
CA SER A 244 -24.42 11.52 -13.37
C SER A 244 -24.78 10.08 -13.71
N ARG A 245 -24.58 9.12 -12.79
CA ARG A 245 -24.95 7.71 -12.97
C ARG A 245 -26.34 7.38 -12.42
N LEU A 246 -26.93 8.22 -11.58
CA LEU A 246 -28.28 7.99 -11.06
C LEU A 246 -29.37 8.40 -12.06
N HIS A 247 -29.11 9.43 -12.88
CA HIS A 247 -30.10 9.99 -13.81
C HIS A 247 -30.21 9.29 -15.17
N GLN A 248 -29.35 8.30 -15.48
CA GLN A 248 -29.43 7.58 -16.76
C GLN A 248 -30.24 6.26 -16.70
N ASN A 249 -30.78 5.89 -15.52
CA ASN A 249 -31.51 4.63 -15.31
C ASN A 249 -32.98 4.82 -14.88
N THR A 250 -33.51 6.04 -14.95
CA THR A 250 -34.85 6.39 -14.43
C THR A 250 -35.77 7.10 -15.43
N GLU A 251 -35.30 7.42 -16.62
CA GLU A 251 -36.09 8.05 -17.71
C GLU A 251 -36.32 7.09 -18.87
N ASP A 252 -36.85 5.89 -18.61
CA ASP A 252 -37.53 5.09 -19.64
C ASP A 252 -38.44 3.99 -19.04
N LYS A 253 -39.57 4.42 -18.43
CA LYS A 253 -40.75 3.58 -18.14
C LYS A 253 -41.93 4.38 -17.57
N GLN A 254 -42.69 5.04 -18.44
CA GLN A 254 -44.08 5.40 -18.14
C GLN A 254 -44.88 5.72 -19.42
N GLU A 255 -45.60 4.73 -19.93
CA GLU A 255 -47.01 4.89 -20.34
C GLU A 255 -47.68 3.50 -20.56
N ALA A 256 -49.00 3.47 -20.43
CA ALA A 256 -49.87 2.29 -20.40
C ALA A 256 -51.31 2.70 -20.81
N PRO A 257 -52.30 1.80 -20.92
CA PRO A 257 -52.31 0.46 -21.52
C PRO A 257 -53.48 0.24 -22.53
N GLY A 258 -53.33 -0.74 -23.42
CA GLY A 258 -54.42 -1.68 -23.78
C GLY A 258 -55.27 -1.45 -25.05
N LYS A 259 -55.25 -2.46 -25.94
CA LYS A 259 -56.45 -3.08 -26.56
C LYS A 259 -56.09 -4.40 -27.24
N LYS A 260 -57.00 -5.39 -27.19
CA LYS A 260 -56.91 -6.67 -27.92
C LYS A 260 -57.56 -6.57 -29.30
N CYS A 261 -57.06 -7.35 -30.27
CA CYS A 261 -57.83 -8.04 -31.32
C CYS A 261 -57.04 -9.27 -31.81
N ASP A 262 -57.76 -10.32 -32.21
CA ASP A 262 -57.28 -11.47 -33.02
C ASP A 262 -56.73 -10.99 -34.39
N ASP A 263 -55.94 -11.75 -35.19
CA ASP A 263 -56.25 -13.11 -35.65
C ASP A 263 -55.06 -13.86 -36.33
N SER A 264 -55.02 -15.17 -36.10
CA SER A 264 -54.54 -16.37 -36.85
C SER A 264 -53.27 -16.49 -37.78
N VAL A 265 -52.76 -17.75 -37.76
CA VAL A 265 -52.09 -18.57 -38.82
C VAL A 265 -50.54 -18.80 -38.82
N GLU A 266 -50.18 -20.03 -38.38
CA GLU A 266 -49.15 -21.00 -38.85
C GLU A 266 -47.64 -20.66 -39.06
N LYS A 267 -46.79 -21.28 -38.22
CA LYS A 267 -45.92 -22.47 -38.46
C LYS A 267 -44.74 -22.44 -37.47
N ASP A 268 -44.76 -23.19 -36.38
CA ASP A 268 -44.64 -24.66 -36.26
C ASP A 268 -43.26 -25.21 -36.66
N TRP A 269 -42.46 -25.55 -35.64
CA TRP A 269 -41.81 -26.85 -35.48
C TRP A 269 -41.54 -27.07 -33.99
N ASN A 270 -42.32 -27.94 -33.36
CA ASN A 270 -42.11 -28.45 -32.00
C ASN A 270 -41.77 -29.94 -32.03
N GLN A 271 -40.73 -30.35 -31.29
CA GLN A 271 -40.64 -31.62 -30.57
C GLN A 271 -39.41 -31.51 -29.62
N SER A 272 -39.48 -31.59 -28.28
CA SER A 272 -40.40 -32.33 -27.39
C SER A 272 -40.21 -33.87 -27.51
N LEU A 273 -40.24 -34.69 -26.46
CA LEU A 273 -40.41 -34.44 -25.03
C LEU A 273 -39.83 -35.62 -24.21
N GLU A 274 -39.89 -35.43 -22.89
CA GLU A 274 -39.66 -36.33 -21.75
C GLU A 274 -40.52 -37.62 -21.74
N GLU A 275 -40.15 -38.55 -20.84
CA GLU A 275 -41.02 -39.27 -19.86
C GLU A 275 -40.05 -40.08 -18.95
N GLU A 276 -39.94 -40.00 -17.61
CA GLU A 276 -40.79 -39.72 -16.42
C GLU A 276 -41.29 -40.99 -15.68
N GLN A 277 -41.55 -40.85 -14.36
CA GLN A 277 -42.30 -41.74 -13.42
C GLN A 277 -41.51 -42.82 -12.62
N LYS A 278 -41.79 -43.07 -11.31
CA LYS A 278 -42.74 -42.43 -10.34
C LYS A 278 -42.48 -42.82 -8.85
N ALA A 279 -42.96 -41.96 -7.92
CA ALA A 279 -43.55 -42.19 -6.57
C ALA A 279 -42.80 -43.08 -5.53
N GLY A 280 -42.87 -42.89 -4.20
CA GLY A 280 -43.60 -41.99 -3.26
C GLY A 280 -43.05 -42.24 -1.82
N ASP A 281 -43.62 -41.88 -0.66
CA ASP A 281 -44.72 -40.99 -0.19
C ASP A 281 -44.58 -40.94 1.37
N ALA A 282 -44.55 -39.79 2.07
CA ALA A 282 -45.65 -38.96 2.62
C ALA A 282 -45.67 -38.92 4.19
N ALA A 283 -46.07 -37.76 4.77
CA ALA A 283 -46.50 -37.48 6.16
C ALA A 283 -45.48 -37.56 7.35
N ASP A 284 -45.62 -36.86 8.49
CA ASP A 284 -46.22 -35.54 8.86
C ASP A 284 -45.84 -35.19 10.34
N LEU A 285 -46.11 -33.95 10.79
CA LEU A 285 -46.25 -33.44 12.19
C LEU A 285 -45.04 -33.25 13.14
N GLN A 286 -44.82 -31.97 13.49
CA GLN A 286 -44.46 -31.43 14.82
C GLN A 286 -45.72 -31.40 15.74
N PRO A 287 -45.73 -31.18 17.10
CA PRO A 287 -44.88 -30.19 17.82
C PRO A 287 -44.62 -30.37 19.37
N LYS A 288 -44.03 -29.31 19.99
CA LYS A 288 -44.13 -28.82 21.41
C LYS A 288 -43.15 -29.26 22.53
N LEU A 289 -42.39 -28.25 22.97
CA LEU A 289 -42.13 -27.73 24.34
C LEU A 289 -42.59 -28.51 25.60
N ASN A 290 -41.72 -28.59 26.63
CA ASN A 290 -41.87 -27.89 27.93
C ASN A 290 -40.64 -28.08 28.88
N ASP A 291 -40.54 -27.22 29.91
CA ASP A 291 -39.49 -27.12 30.94
C ASP A 291 -39.52 -28.23 32.03
N GLU A 292 -38.41 -28.44 32.77
CA GLU A 292 -38.26 -27.95 34.17
C GLU A 292 -36.86 -28.21 34.82
N ASP A 293 -36.59 -27.47 35.91
CA ASP A 293 -35.40 -27.49 36.77
C ASP A 293 -35.22 -28.76 37.62
N VAL A 294 -33.96 -29.12 37.96
CA VAL A 294 -33.58 -29.58 39.32
C VAL A 294 -32.16 -29.09 39.67
N LYS A 295 -31.98 -28.60 40.91
CA LYS A 295 -30.73 -28.05 41.45
C LYS A 295 -30.53 -28.45 42.92
N GLU A 296 -29.51 -29.26 43.23
CA GLU A 296 -28.87 -29.43 44.55
C GLU A 296 -27.49 -30.08 44.35
N LYS A 297 -26.48 -30.08 45.24
CA LYS A 297 -25.89 -29.17 46.26
C LYS A 297 -25.05 -30.07 47.20
N ILE A 298 -23.72 -29.86 47.21
CA ILE A 298 -22.82 -29.83 48.38
C ILE A 298 -22.68 -31.07 49.33
N SER A 299 -21.44 -31.53 49.46
CA SER A 299 -20.69 -31.71 50.74
C SER A 299 -19.22 -32.00 50.35
N GLU A 300 -18.16 -31.31 50.77
CA GLU A 300 -17.75 -30.63 52.03
C GLU A 300 -17.14 -31.56 53.09
N SER A 301 -15.81 -31.48 53.26
CA SER A 301 -15.11 -31.25 54.55
C SER A 301 -13.57 -31.52 54.43
N VAL A 302 -12.63 -30.94 55.19
CA VAL A 302 -12.40 -29.63 55.88
C VAL A 302 -11.21 -29.75 56.87
N LEU A 303 -10.66 -28.59 57.29
CA LEU A 303 -9.48 -28.31 58.15
C LEU A 303 -8.12 -28.38 57.40
N LYS A 304 -7.08 -27.57 57.64
CA LYS A 304 -6.82 -26.32 58.42
C LYS A 304 -5.56 -25.63 57.78
N GLY A 305 -4.96 -24.50 58.19
CA GLY A 305 -5.00 -23.59 59.35
C GLY A 305 -3.55 -23.39 59.87
N GLY A 306 -3.01 -22.19 60.15
CA GLY A 306 -3.53 -20.81 60.05
C GLY A 306 -2.46 -19.74 60.43
N ASP A 307 -2.87 -18.47 60.34
CA ASP A 307 -2.36 -17.22 60.98
C ASP A 307 -0.90 -16.70 60.79
N GLY A 308 -0.77 -15.37 60.68
CA GLY A 308 0.48 -14.61 60.90
C GLY A 308 0.68 -13.38 60.00
N GLU A 309 0.47 -12.17 60.52
CA GLU A 309 0.70 -10.87 59.83
C GLU A 309 2.15 -10.36 60.00
N GLU A 310 2.66 -9.55 59.07
CA GLU A 310 3.39 -8.29 59.38
C GLU A 310 3.67 -7.43 58.13
N GLU A 311 3.66 -6.10 58.30
CA GLU A 311 3.93 -5.08 57.27
C GLU A 311 5.43 -4.77 57.11
N LYS A 312 5.84 -4.26 55.94
CA LYS A 312 6.68 -3.04 55.84
C LYS A 312 6.89 -2.51 54.42
N GLU A 313 6.70 -1.19 54.28
CA GLU A 313 7.23 -0.40 53.17
C GLU A 313 8.74 -0.15 53.32
N ALA A 314 9.43 0.15 52.20
CA ALA A 314 10.02 1.48 51.94
C ALA A 314 11.31 1.47 51.09
N SER A 315 11.29 2.27 50.02
CA SER A 315 12.39 3.06 49.44
C SER A 315 13.78 2.45 49.18
N PHE A 316 14.22 2.52 47.93
CA PHE A 316 15.65 2.58 47.57
C PHE A 316 15.99 3.99 47.08
N THR A 317 17.04 4.60 47.63
CA THR A 317 17.40 6.01 47.42
C THR A 317 18.37 6.19 46.25
N GLN A 318 18.32 7.34 45.58
CA GLN A 318 19.32 7.78 44.60
C GLN A 318 20.54 8.42 45.29
N GLN A 319 21.70 8.36 44.63
CA GLN A 319 22.86 9.29 44.59
C GLN A 319 24.16 8.49 44.40
N GLU A 320 25.24 8.99 43.81
CA GLU A 320 25.58 9.98 42.77
C GLU A 320 27.09 9.74 42.48
N GLU A 321 27.73 10.53 41.61
CA GLU A 321 29.04 10.24 41.02
C GLU A 321 30.26 10.56 41.92
N GLU A 322 31.42 9.94 41.66
CA GLU A 322 32.71 10.66 41.64
C GLU A 322 33.79 9.93 40.81
N ASP A 323 34.62 10.71 40.12
CA ASP A 323 35.74 10.29 39.24
C ASP A 323 37.00 9.85 40.04
N LEU A 324 37.91 9.06 39.41
CA LEU A 324 39.31 9.46 39.13
C LEU A 324 40.19 8.33 38.50
N ASN A 325 41.25 8.74 37.80
CA ASN A 325 42.14 7.92 36.95
C ASN A 325 43.15 7.00 37.69
N GLY A 326 43.60 5.93 37.02
CA GLY A 326 44.78 5.12 37.40
C GLY A 326 45.17 4.07 36.35
N GLU A 327 46.44 4.04 35.93
CA GLU A 327 46.98 3.45 34.69
C GLU A 327 47.03 1.91 34.54
N ALA A 328 46.97 1.47 33.27
CA ALA A 328 47.73 0.40 32.58
C ALA A 328 47.78 -1.06 33.10
N GLU A 329 47.31 -2.01 32.26
CA GLU A 329 48.16 -3.07 31.67
C GLU A 329 47.49 -3.73 30.43
N GLU A 330 48.28 -4.29 29.51
CA GLU A 330 47.82 -4.94 28.26
C GLU A 330 47.46 -6.42 28.44
N VAL A 331 46.35 -6.91 27.87
CA VAL A 331 46.26 -8.25 27.23
C VAL A 331 45.25 -8.20 26.07
N GLN A 332 45.56 -8.90 24.97
CA GLN A 332 44.79 -8.95 23.72
C GLN A 332 43.49 -9.78 23.80
N GLY A 333 42.46 -9.36 23.07
CA GLY A 333 41.25 -10.16 22.79
C GLY A 333 40.51 -9.64 21.56
N ILE A 334 40.49 -10.41 20.47
CA ILE A 334 39.92 -10.01 19.17
C ILE A 334 38.42 -10.28 19.13
N THR A 335 37.60 -9.24 18.94
CA THR A 335 36.24 -9.32 18.40
C THR A 335 35.90 -8.07 17.58
N GLU A 336 36.01 -8.17 16.25
CA GLU A 336 35.62 -7.09 15.33
C GLU A 336 34.09 -7.02 15.21
N ASN A 337 33.49 -6.04 15.89
CA ASN A 337 32.18 -5.50 15.56
C ASN A 337 32.40 -4.24 14.71
N ASP A 338 32.11 -4.27 13.41
CA ASP A 338 31.91 -3.02 12.68
C ASP A 338 30.89 -3.15 11.53
N CYS A 339 29.82 -2.36 11.62
CA CYS A 339 29.02 -1.96 10.48
C CYS A 339 28.21 -0.69 10.80
N THR A 340 28.86 0.38 11.29
CA THR A 340 28.24 1.71 11.29
C THR A 340 29.16 2.80 10.78
N LYS A 341 28.58 3.68 9.94
CA LYS A 341 29.16 4.88 9.32
C LYS A 341 29.99 4.64 8.04
N GLU A 342 29.36 4.93 6.91
CA GLU A 342 30.03 5.89 6.01
C GLU A 342 29.03 6.92 5.47
N SER A 343 29.40 8.20 5.60
CA SER A 343 28.67 9.32 5.03
C SER A 343 29.59 10.52 4.85
N LYS A 344 29.70 10.97 3.59
CA LYS A 344 30.35 12.21 3.11
C LYS A 344 31.89 12.22 3.09
N LYS A 345 32.45 12.11 1.88
CA LYS A 345 33.58 12.95 1.45
C LYS A 345 33.28 13.57 0.07
N ARG A 346 33.98 14.67 -0.27
CA ARG A 346 33.67 15.57 -1.40
C ARG A 346 34.78 15.57 -2.45
N LYS A 347 34.39 15.94 -3.69
CA LYS A 347 35.16 16.70 -4.72
C LYS A 347 36.62 16.33 -5.01
N LEU A 348 36.87 15.89 -6.24
CA LEU A 348 37.66 16.49 -7.36
C LEU A 348 37.67 15.41 -8.48
N ASP A 349 37.77 15.67 -9.78
CA ASP A 349 38.64 16.59 -10.52
C ASP A 349 37.94 17.37 -11.66
N ALA A 350 38.71 18.24 -12.34
CA ALA A 350 38.29 19.01 -13.50
C ALA A 350 39.34 18.99 -14.63
N ASN A 351 38.89 19.38 -15.83
CA ASN A 351 39.62 19.71 -17.07
C ASN A 351 40.00 18.56 -18.04
N MET A 352 39.30 18.57 -19.18
CA MET A 352 39.93 18.80 -20.49
C MET A 352 38.87 19.50 -21.38
N GLY A 353 39.24 20.54 -22.13
CA GLY A 353 38.32 21.23 -23.05
C GLY A 353 38.76 21.08 -24.51
N ASP A 354 37.86 21.30 -25.48
CA ASP A 354 37.92 22.51 -26.31
C ASP A 354 36.63 22.77 -27.14
N THR A 355 36.61 23.97 -27.71
CA THR A 355 35.59 24.84 -28.30
C THR A 355 34.95 24.41 -29.62
N LYS A 356 33.63 24.65 -29.79
CA LYS A 356 33.06 25.36 -30.98
C LYS A 356 31.60 25.82 -30.78
N LYS A 357 31.26 26.98 -31.39
CA LYS A 357 29.97 27.71 -31.29
C LYS A 357 29.04 27.36 -32.48
N SER A 358 27.71 27.39 -32.27
CA SER A 358 26.77 28.36 -32.92
C SER A 358 25.31 27.85 -33.03
N GLY A 359 24.32 28.74 -32.80
CA GLY A 359 22.95 28.62 -33.34
C GLY A 359 21.83 28.33 -32.32
N PRO A 360 20.77 29.17 -32.22
CA PRO A 360 19.64 28.94 -31.33
C PRO A 360 18.61 27.99 -31.96
N LEU A 361 18.81 26.69 -31.80
CA LEU A 361 17.76 25.71 -32.05
C LEU A 361 16.66 25.87 -30.99
N LYS A 362 15.49 26.38 -31.41
CA LYS A 362 14.26 26.30 -30.61
C LYS A 362 13.82 24.83 -30.54
N SER A 363 14.35 24.10 -29.56
CA SER A 363 13.76 22.83 -29.15
C SER A 363 12.33 23.07 -28.65
N PRO A 364 11.41 22.10 -28.79
CA PRO A 364 10.13 22.14 -28.09
C PRO A 364 10.37 22.38 -26.59
N THR A 365 9.57 23.24 -25.97
CA THR A 365 9.67 23.51 -24.53
C THR A 365 9.53 22.20 -23.75
N ASP A 366 10.34 21.98 -22.71
CA ASP A 366 10.39 20.67 -22.04
C ASP A 366 9.05 20.23 -21.41
N ILE A 367 8.16 21.19 -21.16
CA ILE A 367 6.75 20.97 -20.80
C ILE A 367 6.01 20.16 -21.89
N GLU A 368 6.24 20.42 -23.17
CA GLU A 368 5.68 19.63 -24.27
C GLU A 368 6.27 18.22 -24.34
N ASN A 369 7.54 18.03 -23.97
CA ASN A 369 8.18 16.71 -23.93
C ASN A 369 7.70 15.88 -22.73
N ILE A 370 7.53 16.49 -21.56
CA ILE A 370 6.86 15.88 -20.41
C ILE A 370 5.40 15.59 -20.78
N SER A 371 4.68 16.53 -21.41
CA SER A 371 3.31 16.34 -21.87
C SER A 371 3.17 15.27 -22.97
N ARG A 372 4.18 15.05 -23.82
CA ARG A 372 4.21 13.98 -24.83
C ARG A 372 4.52 12.61 -24.21
N ASN A 373 5.40 12.54 -23.21
CA ASN A 373 5.59 11.33 -22.41
C ASN A 373 4.34 11.02 -21.57
N LEU A 374 3.63 12.05 -21.13
CA LEU A 374 2.25 12.00 -20.67
C LEU A 374 1.25 11.83 -21.84
N GLY A 375 1.56 11.04 -22.87
CA GLY A 375 0.60 10.57 -23.87
C GLY A 375 -0.60 9.79 -23.28
N GLU A 376 -0.55 9.49 -21.98
CA GLU A 376 -1.67 8.96 -21.18
C GLU A 376 -2.52 10.07 -20.50
N CYS A 377 -2.04 11.31 -20.40
CA CYS A 377 -2.81 12.51 -19.99
C CYS A 377 -3.51 13.22 -21.17
N ALA A 378 -3.70 12.51 -22.29
CA ALA A 378 -4.60 12.93 -23.36
C ALA A 378 -6.08 12.87 -22.89
N ILE A 379 -6.50 13.84 -22.06
CA ILE A 379 -7.92 14.26 -21.99
C ILE A 379 -8.35 14.60 -23.41
#